data_AF-Q4PPB9-F1
#
_entry.id   AF-Q4PPB9-F1
#
_cell.length_a   1.000
_cell.length_b   1.000
_cell.length_c   1.000
_cell.angle_alpha   90.00
_cell.angle_beta   90.00
_cell.angle_gamma   90.00
#
_symmetry.space_group_name_H-M   'P 1'
#
loop_
_entity.id
_entity.type
_entity.pdbx_description
1 polymer ?
#
loop_
_entity_poly.entity_id
_entity_poly.type
_entity_poly.pdbx_seq_one_letter_code
_entity_poly.pdbx_strand_id
1 'polypeptide(L)'
;RGIDLGTTYSCVGVVKNGRVEIIANDQGNRITPSYVAFTADGERLIGDAAKNQLTSNPENTIFDAKRLIGREFKDSSVQGDMKYWPFKVVEKAGKPHVKVNTGNEEKLFAPQEVSAMVLGKMKEIAEAYLGKKVTHAVVTVPAYFNDAQRQATKDAGTISGLTVMRIINEPTAAVHCLWFGQEGGEKNILVFDLGGGTFDVSLLTIDNGVFEVVATNGDTHLGGEDFDNRVMEHFIKLFKKKTGKDIRKDNRAVQKLRREVEKAKRTLSTQFNTRIEIESFFDGEDFSETFTRARFEELNIDLFRNTLKPVQKVLEDAGLKKTDIDEIVLVGGSTRIPKVQQLVKEFFDGKEPSRGINPDEAV
;
A
#
# COMPACT_ATOMS: atom_id res chain seq x y z
N ARG A 1 -15.61 7.31 11.95
CA ARG A 1 -14.23 7.75 11.60
C ARG A 1 -13.85 7.07 10.30
N GLY A 2 -13.04 7.69 9.46
CA GLY A 2 -12.54 7.05 8.23
C GLY A 2 -11.17 6.45 8.50
N ILE A 3 -10.97 5.19 8.13
CA ILE A 3 -9.66 4.53 8.21
C ILE A 3 -9.36 3.97 6.82
N ASP A 4 -8.26 4.45 6.25
CA ASP A 4 -7.62 3.78 5.12
C ASP A 4 -6.74 2.65 5.65
N LEU A 5 -7.10 1.41 5.33
CA LEU A 5 -6.29 0.23 5.66
C LEU A 5 -5.48 -0.16 4.42
N GLY A 6 -4.39 0.55 4.15
CA GLY A 6 -3.54 0.28 2.98
C GLY A 6 -2.54 -0.87 3.19
N THR A 7 -1.96 -1.34 2.08
CA THR A 7 -1.04 -2.50 2.07
C THR A 7 0.24 -2.22 2.86
N THR A 8 0.84 -1.06 2.63
CA THR A 8 2.13 -0.65 3.24
C THR A 8 1.97 0.40 4.33
N TYR A 9 0.94 1.24 4.22
CA TYR A 9 0.64 2.33 5.13
C TYR A 9 -0.87 2.43 5.32
N SER A 10 -1.30 2.84 6.51
CA SER A 10 -2.68 3.16 6.84
C SER A 10 -2.81 4.63 7.24
N CYS A 11 -3.99 5.20 6.99
CA CYS A 11 -4.34 6.57 7.33
C CYS A 11 -5.61 6.59 8.17
N VAL A 12 -5.75 7.59 9.06
CA VAL A 12 -6.98 7.77 9.84
C VAL A 12 -7.41 9.23 9.83
N GLY A 13 -8.68 9.45 9.47
CA GLY A 13 -9.31 10.76 9.34
C GLY A 13 -10.57 10.92 10.19
N VAL A 14 -10.81 12.15 10.62
CA VAL A 14 -12.06 12.56 11.28
C VAL A 14 -12.71 13.71 10.53
N VAL A 15 -14.05 13.72 10.50
CA VAL A 15 -14.79 14.95 10.19
C VAL A 15 -15.05 15.69 11.51
N LYS A 16 -14.58 16.94 11.60
CA LYS A 16 -14.76 17.83 12.74
C LYS A 16 -15.00 19.25 12.22
N ASN A 17 -16.00 19.95 12.78
CA ASN A 17 -16.37 21.32 12.38
C ASN A 17 -16.58 21.48 10.86
N GLY A 18 -17.18 20.48 10.21
CA GLY A 18 -17.46 20.48 8.77
C GLY A 18 -16.22 20.29 7.88
N ARG A 19 -15.06 19.94 8.44
CA ARG A 19 -13.81 19.70 7.67
C ARG A 19 -13.24 18.32 7.98
N VAL A 20 -12.52 17.77 7.02
CA VAL A 20 -11.73 16.56 7.19
C VAL A 20 -10.40 16.93 7.84
N GLU A 21 -10.05 16.25 8.93
CA GLU A 21 -8.77 16.36 9.61
C GLU A 21 -8.09 14.98 9.57
N ILE A 22 -6.90 14.92 8.96
CA ILE A 22 -6.03 13.74 8.99
C ILE A 22 -5.22 13.76 10.28
N ILE A 23 -5.23 12.65 11.01
CA ILE A 23 -4.67 12.58 12.36
C ILE A 23 -3.23 12.05 12.27
N ALA A 24 -2.29 12.82 12.82
CA ALA A 24 -0.92 12.36 12.98
C ALA A 24 -0.82 11.34 14.13
N ASN A 25 0.05 10.36 13.98
CA ASN A 25 0.36 9.38 15.03
C ASN A 25 1.27 9.98 16.12
N ASP A 26 1.66 9.15 17.08
CA ASP A 26 2.53 9.51 18.21
C ASP A 26 3.94 9.99 17.81
N GLN A 27 4.37 9.72 16.57
CA GLN A 27 5.62 10.22 15.99
C GLN A 27 5.43 11.45 15.09
N GLY A 28 4.19 11.96 14.96
CA GLY A 28 3.87 13.09 14.09
C GLY A 28 3.65 12.73 12.62
N ASN A 29 3.63 11.43 12.27
CA ASN A 29 3.39 10.99 10.90
C ASN A 29 1.88 10.88 10.62
N ARG A 30 1.42 11.41 9.48
CA ARG A 30 0.00 11.34 9.05
C ARG A 30 -0.43 9.99 8.51
N ILE A 31 0.54 9.17 8.11
CA ILE A 31 0.34 7.79 7.69
C ILE A 31 1.20 6.91 8.59
N THR A 32 0.69 5.74 8.96
CA THR A 32 1.38 4.79 9.83
C THR A 32 1.67 3.52 9.06
N PRO A 33 2.90 2.96 9.10
CA PRO A 33 3.20 1.70 8.43
C PRO A 33 2.23 0.56 8.81
N SER A 34 1.78 -0.23 7.85
CA SER A 34 0.95 -1.42 8.05
C SER A 34 1.80 -2.62 8.52
N TYR A 35 2.57 -2.42 9.58
CA TYR A 35 3.55 -3.36 10.12
C TYR A 35 3.17 -3.81 11.52
N VAL A 36 3.38 -5.09 11.80
CA VAL A 36 3.25 -5.68 13.13
C VAL A 36 4.51 -6.49 13.42
N ALA A 37 5.10 -6.35 14.60
CA ALA A 37 6.22 -7.18 15.01
C ALA A 37 5.99 -7.78 16.40
N PHE A 38 6.54 -8.97 16.61
CA PHE A 38 6.59 -9.61 17.91
C PHE A 38 8.04 -9.73 18.35
N THR A 39 8.36 -9.17 19.51
CA THR A 39 9.71 -9.17 20.07
C THR A 39 10.01 -10.49 20.78
N ALA A 40 11.29 -10.71 21.09
CA ALA A 40 11.75 -11.92 21.77
C ALA A 40 11.23 -12.04 23.22
N ASP A 41 10.81 -10.93 23.85
CA ASP A 41 10.16 -10.88 25.16
C ASP A 41 8.62 -10.94 25.07
N GLY A 42 8.07 -11.02 23.87
CA GLY A 42 6.63 -11.19 23.62
C GLY A 42 5.85 -9.88 23.53
N GLU A 43 6.52 -8.72 23.51
CA GLU A 43 5.91 -7.44 23.21
C GLU A 43 5.43 -7.39 21.75
N ARG A 44 4.29 -6.74 21.52
CA ARG A 44 3.75 -6.51 20.17
C ARG A 44 3.95 -5.06 19.79
N LEU A 45 4.77 -4.83 18.77
CA LEU A 45 5.00 -3.53 18.15
C LEU A 45 4.10 -3.37 16.92
N ILE A 46 3.59 -2.17 16.68
CA ILE A 46 2.73 -1.86 15.52
C ILE A 46 3.16 -0.51 14.93
N GLY A 47 3.11 -0.37 13.61
CA GLY A 47 3.42 0.90 12.94
C GLY A 47 4.91 1.17 12.81
N ASP A 48 5.30 2.42 13.05
CA ASP A 48 6.68 2.89 12.92
C ASP A 48 7.66 2.07 13.78
N ALA A 49 7.27 1.72 15.01
CA ALA A 49 8.10 0.89 15.89
C ALA A 49 8.39 -0.49 15.29
N ALA A 50 7.37 -1.15 14.72
CA ALA A 50 7.53 -2.44 14.06
C ALA A 50 8.40 -2.34 12.80
N LYS A 51 8.17 -1.31 11.96
CA LYS A 51 8.97 -1.09 10.73
C LYS A 51 10.44 -0.81 11.05
N ASN A 52 10.73 -0.02 12.09
CA ASN A 52 12.09 0.37 12.46
C ASN A 52 12.98 -0.81 12.86
N GLN A 53 12.41 -1.84 13.52
CA GLN A 53 13.15 -3.02 13.95
C GLN A 53 13.15 -4.20 12.94
N LEU A 54 12.57 -4.02 11.75
CA LEU A 54 12.48 -5.06 10.72
C LEU A 54 13.85 -5.72 10.42
N THR A 55 14.93 -4.93 10.34
CA THR A 55 16.25 -5.47 10.01
C THR A 55 16.87 -6.31 11.12
N SER A 56 16.47 -6.11 12.38
CA SER A 56 16.95 -6.90 13.52
C SER A 56 16.09 -8.13 13.81
N ASN A 57 14.83 -8.13 13.37
CA ASN A 57 13.86 -9.19 13.65
C ASN A 57 12.99 -9.52 12.42
N PRO A 58 13.59 -9.90 11.29
CA PRO A 58 12.86 -9.98 10.01
C PRO A 58 11.79 -11.07 10.01
N GLU A 59 12.01 -12.21 10.66
CA GLU A 59 11.08 -13.35 10.61
C GLU A 59 9.82 -13.17 11.47
N ASN A 60 9.85 -12.26 12.46
CA ASN A 60 8.70 -11.96 13.32
C ASN A 60 8.14 -10.55 13.08
N THR A 61 8.48 -9.93 11.95
CA THR A 61 7.95 -8.63 11.51
C THR A 61 7.09 -8.84 10.28
N ILE A 62 5.77 -8.75 10.46
CA ILE A 62 4.76 -8.94 9.44
C ILE A 62 4.42 -7.62 8.77
N PHE A 63 4.34 -7.65 7.45
CA PHE A 63 3.86 -6.58 6.57
C PHE A 63 3.12 -7.22 5.38
N ASP A 64 2.52 -6.40 4.51
CA ASP A 64 1.73 -6.85 3.35
C ASP A 64 0.57 -7.81 3.68
N ALA A 65 0.07 -7.81 4.92
CA ALA A 65 -1.03 -8.68 5.33
C ALA A 65 -2.29 -8.51 4.45
N LYS A 66 -2.48 -7.32 3.86
CA LYS A 66 -3.55 -7.02 2.91
C LYS A 66 -3.46 -7.84 1.61
N ARG A 67 -2.28 -8.31 1.20
CA ARG A 67 -2.13 -9.24 0.06
C ARG A 67 -2.62 -10.65 0.38
N LEU A 68 -2.67 -11.03 1.66
CA LEU A 68 -3.12 -12.35 2.13
C LEU A 68 -4.61 -12.39 2.53
N ILE A 69 -5.18 -11.25 2.91
CA ILE A 69 -6.52 -11.20 3.51
C ILE A 69 -7.60 -11.76 2.56
N GLY A 70 -8.47 -12.63 3.07
CA GLY A 70 -9.56 -13.24 2.31
C GLY A 70 -9.17 -14.31 1.28
N ARG A 71 -7.87 -14.56 1.05
CA ARG A 71 -7.37 -15.50 0.04
C ARG A 71 -7.29 -16.95 0.52
N GLU A 72 -7.10 -17.86 -0.41
CA GLU A 72 -6.72 -19.25 -0.12
C GLU A 72 -5.21 -19.42 -0.11
N PHE A 73 -4.70 -20.37 0.68
CA PHE A 73 -3.26 -20.60 0.74
C PHE A 73 -2.69 -21.00 -0.61
N LYS A 74 -3.48 -21.73 -1.42
CA LYS A 74 -3.09 -22.26 -2.73
C LYS A 74 -3.17 -21.23 -3.86
N ASP A 75 -3.67 -20.02 -3.60
CA ASP A 75 -3.75 -18.97 -4.62
C ASP A 75 -2.36 -18.70 -5.19
N SER A 76 -2.27 -18.65 -6.53
CA SER A 76 -1.00 -18.46 -7.24
C SER A 76 -0.28 -17.17 -6.81
N SER A 77 -1.05 -16.13 -6.48
CA SER A 77 -0.49 -14.87 -5.99
C SER A 77 0.09 -14.99 -4.58
N VAL A 78 -0.59 -15.70 -3.66
CA VAL A 78 -0.07 -16.01 -2.32
C VAL A 78 1.25 -16.78 -2.43
N GLN A 79 1.28 -17.81 -3.27
CA GLN A 79 2.48 -18.61 -3.52
C GLN A 79 3.62 -17.80 -4.17
N GLY A 80 3.27 -16.80 -4.98
CA GLY A 80 4.22 -15.85 -5.56
C GLY A 80 4.82 -14.91 -4.53
N ASP A 81 3.97 -14.26 -3.74
CA ASP A 81 4.34 -13.26 -2.75
C ASP A 81 5.17 -13.85 -1.59
N MET A 82 4.84 -15.07 -1.15
CA MET A 82 5.57 -15.81 -0.10
C MET A 82 7.08 -15.97 -0.36
N LYS A 83 7.52 -15.85 -1.62
CA LYS A 83 8.94 -15.95 -2.00
C LYS A 83 9.75 -14.72 -1.59
N TYR A 84 9.09 -13.60 -1.31
CA TYR A 84 9.73 -12.31 -1.02
C TYR A 84 9.64 -11.90 0.45
N TRP A 85 8.86 -12.61 1.25
CA TRP A 85 8.68 -12.32 2.68
C TRP A 85 9.69 -13.05 3.56
N PRO A 86 10.25 -12.38 4.58
CA PRO A 86 11.13 -13.02 5.55
C PRO A 86 10.38 -13.85 6.59
N PHE A 87 9.10 -13.56 6.84
CA PHE A 87 8.27 -14.31 7.77
C PHE A 87 7.64 -15.52 7.10
N LYS A 88 7.31 -16.54 7.90
CA LYS A 88 6.75 -17.80 7.39
C LYS A 88 5.23 -17.71 7.27
N VAL A 89 4.71 -18.17 6.14
CA VAL A 89 3.26 -18.36 5.92
C VAL A 89 2.99 -19.85 5.80
N VAL A 90 1.99 -20.35 6.55
CA VAL A 90 1.62 -21.76 6.60
C VAL A 90 0.13 -21.94 6.27
N GLU A 91 -0.24 -23.13 5.81
CA GLU A 91 -1.64 -23.50 5.58
C GLU A 91 -2.29 -23.95 6.89
N LYS A 92 -3.46 -23.39 7.21
CA LYS A 92 -4.34 -23.90 8.26
C LYS A 92 -5.77 -23.85 7.74
N ALA A 93 -6.40 -25.02 7.63
CA ALA A 93 -7.74 -25.19 7.05
C ALA A 93 -7.91 -24.52 5.68
N GLY A 94 -6.94 -24.67 4.77
CA GLY A 94 -6.96 -24.09 3.42
C GLY A 94 -6.64 -22.59 3.34
N LYS A 95 -6.45 -21.91 4.48
CA LYS A 95 -6.20 -20.47 4.55
C LYS A 95 -4.77 -20.15 4.99
N PRO A 96 -4.16 -19.08 4.45
CA PRO A 96 -2.81 -18.67 4.86
C PRO A 96 -2.83 -18.13 6.29
N HIS A 97 -1.87 -18.53 7.11
CA HIS A 97 -1.61 -17.97 8.43
C HIS A 97 -0.13 -17.59 8.53
N VAL A 98 0.14 -16.43 9.12
CA VAL A 98 1.51 -16.01 9.42
C VAL A 98 1.95 -16.68 10.71
N LYS A 99 3.12 -17.33 10.66
CA LYS A 99 3.75 -18.03 11.77
C LYS A 99 4.86 -17.16 12.35
N VAL A 100 4.75 -16.83 13.63
CA VAL A 100 5.72 -16.00 14.36
C VAL A 100 6.03 -16.61 15.72
N ASN A 101 7.21 -16.28 16.24
CA ASN A 101 7.61 -16.60 17.60
C ASN A 101 7.32 -15.40 18.51
N THR A 102 6.51 -15.61 19.54
CA THR A 102 6.18 -14.61 20.56
C THR A 102 6.74 -15.10 21.89
N GLY A 103 7.89 -14.58 22.32
CA GLY A 103 8.58 -15.15 23.48
C GLY A 103 9.00 -16.61 23.24
N ASN A 104 8.54 -17.49 24.12
CA ASN A 104 8.82 -18.93 24.03
C ASN A 104 7.75 -19.73 23.27
N GLU A 105 6.75 -19.06 22.69
CA GLU A 105 5.63 -19.71 22.01
C GLU A 105 5.61 -19.40 20.51
N GLU A 106 5.31 -20.41 19.72
CA GLU A 106 4.97 -20.23 18.31
C GLU A 106 3.49 -19.93 18.17
N LYS A 107 3.13 -18.87 17.43
CA LYS A 107 1.75 -18.46 17.18
C LYS A 107 1.46 -18.37 15.70
N LEU A 108 0.23 -18.73 15.35
CA LEU A 108 -0.34 -18.60 14.01
C LEU A 108 -1.39 -17.50 14.04
N PHE A 109 -1.19 -16.47 13.24
CA PHE A 109 -2.15 -15.39 13.06
C PHE A 109 -2.74 -15.44 11.65
N ALA A 110 -4.06 -15.38 11.57
CA ALA A 110 -4.73 -15.15 10.30
C ALA A 110 -4.50 -13.70 9.82
N PRO A 111 -4.55 -13.42 8.51
CA PRO A 111 -4.33 -12.08 7.98
C PRO A 111 -5.27 -11.02 8.55
N GLN A 112 -6.52 -11.39 8.85
CA GLN A 112 -7.47 -10.49 9.51
C GLN A 112 -7.07 -10.14 10.95
N GLU A 113 -6.38 -11.02 11.67
CA GLU A 113 -5.89 -10.73 13.02
C GLU A 113 -4.71 -9.74 12.97
N VAL A 114 -3.79 -9.91 12.01
CA VAL A 114 -2.70 -8.96 11.76
C VAL A 114 -3.27 -7.59 11.37
N SER A 115 -4.25 -7.56 10.46
CA SER A 115 -4.93 -6.34 10.04
C SER A 115 -5.71 -5.69 11.20
N ALA A 116 -6.29 -6.47 12.09
CA ALA A 116 -6.96 -5.97 13.30
C ALA A 116 -6.00 -5.26 14.25
N MET A 117 -4.74 -5.70 14.34
CA MET A 117 -3.72 -5.03 15.12
C MET A 117 -3.41 -3.64 14.53
N VAL A 118 -3.28 -3.55 13.20
CA VAL A 118 -3.10 -2.25 12.51
C VAL A 118 -4.31 -1.34 12.73
N LEU A 119 -5.54 -1.85 12.57
CA LEU A 119 -6.77 -1.10 12.86
C LEU A 119 -6.86 -0.67 14.33
N GLY A 120 -6.39 -1.51 15.26
CA GLY A 120 -6.25 -1.20 16.68
C GLY A 120 -5.35 0.01 16.90
N LYS A 121 -4.18 0.06 16.25
CA LYS A 121 -3.29 1.23 16.30
C LYS A 121 -3.94 2.48 15.68
N MET A 122 -4.68 2.35 14.57
CA MET A 122 -5.37 3.50 13.95
C MET A 122 -6.46 4.05 14.88
N LYS A 123 -7.17 3.16 15.57
CA LYS A 123 -8.14 3.50 16.60
C LYS A 123 -7.47 4.22 17.77
N GLU A 124 -6.37 3.71 18.30
CA GLU A 124 -5.61 4.34 19.39
C GLU A 124 -5.15 5.76 19.03
N ILE A 125 -4.64 5.95 17.80
CA ILE A 125 -4.25 7.28 17.28
C ILE A 125 -5.45 8.23 17.28
N ALA A 126 -6.61 7.78 16.78
CA ALA A 126 -7.81 8.60 16.80
C ALA A 126 -8.32 8.87 18.22
N GLU A 127 -8.25 7.90 19.13
CA GLU A 127 -8.64 8.06 20.54
C GLU A 127 -7.76 9.08 21.26
N ALA A 128 -6.44 9.02 21.06
CA ALA A 128 -5.49 9.97 21.61
C ALA A 128 -5.77 11.40 21.13
N TYR A 129 -6.05 11.59 19.84
CA TYR A 129 -6.40 12.89 19.27
C TYR A 129 -7.74 13.44 19.78
N LEU A 130 -8.73 12.57 19.97
CA LEU A 130 -10.09 12.98 20.34
C LEU A 130 -10.33 13.07 21.84
N GLY A 131 -9.44 12.50 22.67
CA GLY A 131 -9.60 12.40 24.12
C GLY A 131 -10.78 11.52 24.56
N LYS A 132 -11.24 10.60 23.69
CA LYS A 132 -12.38 9.72 23.97
C LYS A 132 -12.32 8.43 23.18
N LYS A 133 -12.98 7.39 23.70
CA LYS A 133 -13.09 6.07 23.05
C LYS A 133 -13.75 6.17 21.67
N VAL A 134 -13.19 5.45 20.70
CA VAL A 134 -13.69 5.33 19.33
C VAL A 134 -14.24 3.91 19.14
N THR A 135 -15.53 3.82 18.82
CA THR A 135 -16.24 2.54 18.68
C THR A 135 -16.75 2.27 17.29
N HIS A 136 -16.80 3.27 16.40
CA HIS A 136 -17.40 3.16 15.07
C HIS A 136 -16.47 3.70 13.98
N ALA A 137 -16.31 2.93 12.90
CA ALA A 137 -15.47 3.29 11.77
C ALA A 137 -16.10 2.91 10.43
N VAL A 138 -15.71 3.65 9.40
CA VAL A 138 -15.79 3.26 7.99
C VAL A 138 -14.37 2.85 7.61
N VAL A 139 -14.22 1.69 6.98
CA VAL A 139 -12.93 1.15 6.57
C VAL A 139 -12.92 0.99 5.06
N THR A 140 -11.82 1.36 4.42
CA THR A 140 -11.67 1.31 2.96
C THR A 140 -11.16 -0.07 2.51
N VAL A 141 -11.48 -0.43 1.27
CA VAL A 141 -10.94 -1.59 0.56
C VAL A 141 -10.76 -1.27 -0.92
N PRO A 142 -9.86 -1.97 -1.63
CA PRO A 142 -9.76 -1.87 -3.08
C PRO A 142 -11.11 -2.16 -3.74
N ALA A 143 -11.43 -1.46 -4.84
CA ALA A 143 -12.69 -1.68 -5.54
C ALA A 143 -12.82 -3.14 -6.03
N TYR A 144 -11.70 -3.73 -6.44
CA TYR A 144 -11.63 -5.10 -6.95
C TYR A 144 -11.65 -6.20 -5.86
N PHE A 145 -11.71 -5.85 -4.56
CA PHE A 145 -11.85 -6.85 -3.51
C PHE A 145 -13.16 -7.65 -3.66
N ASN A 146 -13.03 -8.97 -3.63
CA ASN A 146 -14.19 -9.87 -3.64
C ASN A 146 -14.87 -9.94 -2.25
N ASP A 147 -16.00 -10.64 -2.18
CA ASP A 147 -16.80 -10.75 -0.96
C ASP A 147 -16.02 -11.33 0.22
N ALA A 148 -15.15 -12.33 -0.02
CA ALA A 148 -14.34 -12.94 1.03
C ALA A 148 -13.31 -11.95 1.60
N GLN A 149 -12.68 -11.14 0.76
CA GLN A 149 -11.71 -10.12 1.18
C GLN A 149 -12.40 -8.96 1.91
N ARG A 150 -13.58 -8.53 1.44
CA ARG A 150 -14.41 -7.52 2.11
C ARG A 150 -14.86 -7.98 3.48
N GLN A 151 -15.35 -9.22 3.58
CA GLN A 151 -15.77 -9.81 4.86
C GLN A 151 -14.59 -9.96 5.82
N ALA A 152 -13.44 -10.47 5.35
CA ALA A 152 -12.25 -10.60 6.20
C ALA A 152 -11.73 -9.24 6.71
N THR A 153 -11.83 -8.18 5.90
CA THR A 153 -11.49 -6.81 6.33
C THR A 153 -12.47 -6.28 7.37
N LYS A 154 -13.77 -6.57 7.20
CA LYS A 154 -14.79 -6.24 8.20
C LYS A 154 -14.56 -6.98 9.52
N ASP A 155 -14.21 -8.26 9.45
CA ASP A 155 -13.86 -9.09 10.61
C ASP A 155 -12.64 -8.53 11.34
N ALA A 156 -11.61 -8.07 10.62
CA ALA A 156 -10.46 -7.38 11.21
C ALA A 156 -10.90 -6.13 12.01
N GLY A 157 -11.85 -5.35 11.47
CA GLY A 157 -12.46 -4.24 12.20
C GLY A 157 -13.16 -4.69 13.48
N THR A 158 -13.97 -5.76 13.42
CA THR A 158 -14.63 -6.31 14.61
C THR A 158 -13.63 -6.81 15.66
N ILE A 159 -12.57 -7.52 15.26
CA ILE A 159 -11.51 -8.01 16.15
C ILE A 159 -10.79 -6.84 16.85
N SER A 160 -10.60 -5.70 16.16
CA SER A 160 -10.01 -4.48 16.74
C SER A 160 -10.94 -3.74 17.73
N GLY A 161 -12.16 -4.26 17.94
CA GLY A 161 -13.17 -3.64 18.78
C GLY A 161 -13.80 -2.40 18.14
N LEU A 162 -13.91 -2.37 16.81
CA LEU A 162 -14.65 -1.38 16.03
C LEU A 162 -15.94 -1.99 15.50
N THR A 163 -17.02 -1.22 15.55
CA THR A 163 -18.22 -1.44 14.76
C THR A 163 -18.00 -0.84 13.38
N VAL A 164 -17.81 -1.70 12.38
CA VAL A 164 -17.61 -1.29 10.98
C VAL A 164 -18.96 -0.91 10.38
N MET A 165 -19.23 0.39 10.32
CA MET A 165 -20.49 0.96 9.83
C MET A 165 -20.68 0.71 8.34
N ARG A 166 -19.57 0.76 7.59
CA ARG A 166 -19.55 0.56 6.14
C ARG A 166 -18.14 0.16 5.71
N ILE A 167 -18.07 -0.72 4.73
CA ILE A 167 -16.90 -0.90 3.89
C ILE A 167 -17.11 -0.04 2.65
N ILE A 168 -16.18 0.87 2.36
CA ILE A 168 -16.23 1.74 1.19
C ILE A 168 -15.07 1.41 0.25
N ASN A 169 -15.27 1.61 -1.05
CA ASN A 169 -14.18 1.45 -2.01
C ASN A 169 -13.23 2.63 -1.90
N GLU A 170 -11.92 2.36 -1.91
CA GLU A 170 -10.85 3.36 -1.95
C GLU A 170 -11.07 4.45 -3.01
N PRO A 171 -11.36 4.13 -4.29
CA PRO A 171 -11.59 5.16 -5.30
C PRO A 171 -12.82 6.02 -5.01
N THR A 172 -13.89 5.46 -4.44
CA THR A 172 -15.06 6.23 -4.03
C THR A 172 -14.73 7.18 -2.87
N ALA A 173 -13.92 6.75 -1.91
CA ALA A 173 -13.46 7.58 -0.80
C ALA A 173 -12.60 8.76 -1.30
N ALA A 174 -11.66 8.49 -2.21
CA ALA A 174 -10.80 9.51 -2.80
C ALA A 174 -11.57 10.61 -3.54
N VAL A 175 -12.57 10.23 -4.37
CA VAL A 175 -13.40 11.23 -5.05
C VAL A 175 -14.28 11.99 -4.06
N HIS A 176 -14.82 11.32 -3.04
CA HIS A 176 -15.55 12.01 -1.98
C HIS A 176 -14.72 13.07 -1.28
N CYS A 177 -13.42 12.83 -1.06
CA CYS A 177 -12.49 13.78 -0.46
C CYS A 177 -12.31 15.05 -1.32
N LEU A 178 -12.21 14.88 -2.64
CA LEU A 178 -12.14 16.00 -3.59
C LEU A 178 -13.41 16.84 -3.65
N TRP A 179 -14.54 16.16 -3.77
CA TRP A 179 -15.83 16.78 -4.07
C TRP A 179 -16.63 17.18 -2.84
N PHE A 180 -16.09 16.96 -1.64
CA PHE A 180 -16.80 17.28 -0.41
C PHE A 180 -17.19 18.76 -0.35
N GLY A 181 -18.49 19.04 -0.44
CA GLY A 181 -19.04 20.40 -0.40
C GLY A 181 -18.97 21.18 -1.71
N GLN A 182 -18.69 20.54 -2.84
CA GLN A 182 -18.74 21.17 -4.17
C GLN A 182 -20.09 20.91 -4.85
N GLU A 183 -20.65 21.95 -5.48
CA GLU A 183 -21.81 21.85 -6.38
C GLU A 183 -21.33 21.80 -7.84
N GLY A 184 -22.00 21.02 -8.68
CA GLY A 184 -21.64 20.90 -10.08
C GLY A 184 -22.54 19.93 -10.84
N GLY A 185 -22.50 20.03 -12.17
CA GLY A 185 -23.19 19.09 -13.06
C GLY A 185 -22.48 17.75 -13.18
N GLU A 186 -23.05 16.89 -14.02
CA GLU A 186 -22.54 15.55 -14.28
C GLU A 186 -21.08 15.57 -14.76
N LYS A 187 -20.22 14.74 -14.15
CA LYS A 187 -18.81 14.57 -14.56
C LYS A 187 -18.38 13.11 -14.53
N ASN A 188 -17.56 12.74 -15.50
CA ASN A 188 -16.84 11.47 -15.56
C ASN A 188 -15.44 11.63 -14.95
N ILE A 189 -15.20 10.94 -13.84
CA ILE A 189 -13.98 10.99 -13.07
C ILE A 189 -13.28 9.65 -13.16
N LEU A 190 -12.04 9.65 -13.67
CA LEU A 190 -11.19 8.47 -13.65
C LEU A 190 -10.25 8.54 -12.44
N VAL A 191 -10.38 7.58 -11.54
CA VAL A 191 -9.46 7.40 -10.42
C VAL A 191 -8.41 6.38 -10.82
N PHE A 192 -7.15 6.80 -10.75
CA PHE A 192 -5.98 5.96 -10.94
C PHE A 192 -5.29 5.81 -9.59
N ASP A 193 -5.52 4.68 -8.92
CA ASP A 193 -4.99 4.38 -7.60
C ASP A 193 -3.84 3.37 -7.69
N LEU A 194 -2.61 3.84 -7.52
CA LEU A 194 -1.42 3.00 -7.50
C LEU A 194 -0.75 3.08 -6.13
N GLY A 195 -1.08 2.13 -5.27
CA GLY A 195 -0.62 2.05 -3.89
C GLY A 195 0.71 1.32 -3.72
N GLY A 196 0.92 0.81 -2.50
CA GLY A 196 2.09 0.01 -2.14
C GLY A 196 2.06 -1.42 -2.68
N GLY A 197 0.88 -1.99 -2.90
CA GLY A 197 0.79 -3.36 -3.45
C GLY A 197 -0.51 -3.72 -4.16
N THR A 198 -1.36 -2.72 -4.42
CA THR A 198 -2.56 -2.85 -5.24
C THR A 198 -2.59 -1.72 -6.24
N PHE A 199 -3.16 -2.02 -7.41
CA PHE A 199 -3.44 -1.06 -8.45
C PHE A 199 -4.92 -1.17 -8.81
N ASP A 200 -5.66 -0.08 -8.69
CA ASP A 200 -7.07 -0.01 -9.03
C ASP A 200 -7.32 1.18 -9.96
N VAL A 201 -8.14 0.95 -10.98
CA VAL A 201 -8.69 2.00 -11.83
C VAL A 201 -10.20 1.92 -11.73
N SER A 202 -10.82 3.04 -11.41
CA SER A 202 -12.27 3.14 -11.40
C SER A 202 -12.71 4.37 -12.18
N LEU A 203 -13.75 4.18 -12.98
CA LEU A 203 -14.50 5.28 -13.57
C LEU A 203 -15.74 5.52 -12.72
N LEU A 204 -15.91 6.76 -12.29
CA LEU A 204 -17.06 7.22 -11.53
C LEU A 204 -17.79 8.31 -12.30
N THR A 205 -19.11 8.27 -12.25
CA THR A 205 -19.95 9.43 -12.55
C THR A 205 -20.30 10.12 -11.24
N ILE A 206 -20.23 11.44 -11.24
CA ILE A 206 -20.82 12.26 -10.19
C ILE A 206 -21.96 13.07 -10.79
N ASP A 207 -23.14 12.98 -10.19
CA ASP A 207 -24.26 13.88 -10.49
C ASP A 207 -24.92 14.35 -9.18
N ASN A 208 -24.97 15.66 -8.96
CA ASN A 208 -25.57 16.28 -7.76
C ASN A 208 -25.13 15.65 -6.42
N GLY A 209 -23.85 15.28 -6.31
CA GLY A 209 -23.27 14.67 -5.11
C GLY A 209 -23.53 13.17 -4.93
N VAL A 210 -24.20 12.54 -5.90
CA VAL A 210 -24.33 11.08 -5.99
C VAL A 210 -23.16 10.54 -6.78
N PHE A 211 -22.41 9.61 -6.19
CA PHE A 211 -21.29 8.92 -6.83
C PHE A 211 -21.73 7.52 -7.25
N GLU A 212 -21.58 7.22 -8.53
CA GLU A 212 -21.80 5.88 -9.08
C GLU A 212 -20.50 5.36 -9.70
N VAL A 213 -20.14 4.12 -9.37
CA VAL A 213 -19.01 3.44 -10.01
C VAL A 213 -19.52 2.78 -11.27
N VAL A 214 -19.10 3.29 -12.43
CA VAL A 214 -19.52 2.79 -13.74
C VAL A 214 -18.76 1.53 -14.12
N ALA A 215 -17.43 1.56 -13.93
CA ALA A 215 -16.56 0.44 -14.26
C ALA A 215 -15.32 0.45 -13.35
N THR A 216 -14.80 -0.74 -13.06
CA THR A 216 -13.57 -0.90 -12.30
C THR A 216 -12.71 -2.03 -12.85
N ASN A 217 -11.40 -1.84 -12.86
CA ASN A 217 -10.42 -2.84 -13.24
C ASN A 217 -9.13 -2.60 -12.43
N GLY A 218 -8.17 -3.51 -12.46
CA GLY A 218 -6.96 -3.35 -11.67
C GLY A 218 -6.11 -4.61 -11.58
N ASP A 219 -5.09 -4.54 -10.73
CA ASP A 219 -4.23 -5.64 -10.36
C ASP A 219 -3.98 -5.62 -8.85
N THR A 220 -4.53 -6.62 -8.16
CA THR A 220 -4.40 -6.76 -6.70
C THR A 220 -3.00 -7.14 -6.20
N HIS A 221 -2.02 -7.26 -7.10
CA HIS A 221 -0.63 -7.59 -6.79
C HIS A 221 0.39 -6.74 -7.55
N LEU A 222 0.01 -5.53 -7.94
CA LEU A 222 0.91 -4.55 -8.54
C LEU A 222 0.98 -3.29 -7.68
N GLY A 223 2.18 -2.88 -7.28
CA GLY A 223 2.37 -1.59 -6.60
C GLY A 223 3.82 -1.27 -6.29
N GLY A 224 4.00 -0.35 -5.33
CA GLY A 224 5.29 0.15 -4.89
C GLY A 224 6.30 -0.93 -4.49
N GLU A 225 5.86 -2.02 -3.86
CA GLU A 225 6.72 -3.14 -3.43
C GLU A 225 7.27 -3.93 -4.62
N ASP A 226 6.50 -4.07 -5.71
CA ASP A 226 6.96 -4.75 -6.92
C ASP A 226 8.09 -3.97 -7.59
N PHE A 227 7.99 -2.63 -7.56
CA PHE A 227 9.05 -1.77 -8.06
C PHE A 227 10.32 -1.88 -7.21
N ASP A 228 10.17 -1.96 -5.89
CA ASP A 228 11.30 -2.18 -4.97
C ASP A 228 11.94 -3.55 -5.24
N ASN A 229 11.15 -4.61 -5.43
CA ASN A 229 11.65 -5.95 -5.71
C ASN A 229 12.49 -6.01 -7.01
N ARG A 230 12.10 -5.28 -8.07
CA ARG A 230 12.91 -5.18 -9.31
C ARG A 230 14.28 -4.54 -9.05
N VAL A 231 14.30 -3.50 -8.23
CA VAL A 231 15.53 -2.79 -7.87
C VAL A 231 16.41 -3.62 -6.93
N MET A 232 15.81 -4.30 -5.96
CA MET A 232 16.51 -5.23 -5.08
C MET A 232 17.18 -6.35 -5.89
N GLU A 233 16.46 -6.99 -6.81
CA GLU A 233 17.02 -8.05 -7.64
C GLU A 233 18.18 -7.56 -8.53
N HIS A 234 18.09 -6.31 -9.03
CA HIS A 234 19.21 -5.68 -9.73
C HIS A 234 20.45 -5.53 -8.84
N PHE A 235 20.29 -5.02 -7.61
CA PHE A 235 21.41 -4.80 -6.70
C PHE A 235 21.96 -6.09 -6.10
N ILE A 236 21.13 -7.10 -5.84
CA ILE A 236 21.58 -8.44 -5.43
C ILE A 236 22.48 -9.05 -6.51
N LYS A 237 22.07 -8.97 -7.79
CA LYS A 237 22.87 -9.42 -8.93
C LYS A 237 24.16 -8.63 -9.07
N LEU A 238 24.11 -7.31 -8.89
CA LEU A 238 25.28 -6.43 -8.97
C LEU A 238 26.29 -6.75 -7.86
N PHE A 239 25.83 -6.89 -6.62
CA PHE A 239 26.67 -7.26 -5.48
C PHE A 239 27.35 -8.61 -5.73
N LYS A 240 26.57 -9.64 -6.11
CA LYS A 240 27.12 -10.96 -6.45
C LYS A 240 28.14 -10.91 -7.58
N LYS A 241 27.94 -10.07 -8.59
CA LYS A 241 28.91 -9.88 -9.68
C LYS A 241 30.20 -9.22 -9.19
N LYS A 242 30.13 -8.26 -8.25
CA LYS A 242 31.29 -7.53 -7.74
C LYS A 242 32.08 -8.32 -6.70
N THR A 243 31.41 -9.06 -5.83
CA THR A 243 32.01 -9.67 -4.62
C THR A 243 32.02 -11.21 -4.66
N GLY A 244 31.27 -11.81 -5.58
CA GLY A 244 31.05 -13.26 -5.63
C GLY A 244 30.04 -13.78 -4.60
N LYS A 245 29.52 -12.92 -3.71
CA LYS A 245 28.65 -13.31 -2.59
C LYS A 245 27.17 -13.11 -2.90
N ASP A 246 26.31 -14.05 -2.50
CA ASP A 246 24.86 -14.02 -2.73
C ASP A 246 24.11 -13.80 -1.41
N ILE A 247 23.53 -12.61 -1.23
CA ILE A 247 22.89 -12.23 0.04
C ILE A 247 21.50 -12.84 0.23
N ARG A 248 20.93 -13.54 -0.76
CA ARG A 248 19.52 -13.98 -0.72
C ARG A 248 19.18 -14.90 0.46
N LYS A 249 20.18 -15.54 1.07
CA LYS A 249 20.01 -16.40 2.25
C LYS A 249 20.09 -15.66 3.58
N ASP A 250 20.49 -14.38 3.57
CA ASP A 250 20.59 -13.55 4.74
C ASP A 250 19.42 -12.55 4.78
N ASN A 251 18.41 -12.90 5.58
CA ASN A 251 17.22 -12.07 5.76
C ASN A 251 17.56 -10.66 6.23
N ARG A 252 18.58 -10.49 7.10
CA ARG A 252 18.98 -9.18 7.61
C ARG A 252 19.59 -8.32 6.50
N ALA A 253 20.48 -8.88 5.69
CA ALA A 253 21.07 -8.17 4.54
C ALA A 253 19.99 -7.79 3.51
N VAL A 254 19.07 -8.72 3.19
CA VAL A 254 17.95 -8.45 2.28
C VAL A 254 17.05 -7.32 2.79
N GLN A 255 16.71 -7.30 4.08
CA GLN A 255 15.88 -6.22 4.63
C GLN A 255 16.62 -4.88 4.74
N LYS A 256 17.94 -4.89 5.02
CA LYS A 256 18.77 -3.67 4.94
C LYS A 256 18.69 -3.07 3.53
N LEU A 257 18.81 -3.92 2.49
CA LEU A 257 18.71 -3.50 1.10
C LEU A 257 17.31 -2.95 0.77
N ARG A 258 16.24 -3.67 1.14
CA ARG A 258 14.85 -3.23 0.92
C ARG A 258 14.61 -1.83 1.46
N ARG A 259 15.04 -1.57 2.70
CA ARG A 259 14.86 -0.26 3.35
C ARG A 259 15.53 0.87 2.58
N GLU A 260 16.78 0.70 2.15
CA GLU A 260 17.48 1.75 1.40
C GLU A 260 16.96 1.87 -0.04
N VAL A 261 16.48 0.78 -0.65
CA VAL A 261 15.81 0.80 -1.97
C VAL A 261 14.50 1.58 -1.91
N GLU A 262 13.65 1.37 -0.90
CA GLU A 262 12.39 2.12 -0.74
C GLU A 262 12.67 3.63 -0.60
N LYS A 263 13.66 4.00 0.21
CA LYS A 263 14.11 5.40 0.36
C LYS A 263 14.64 5.98 -0.95
N ALA A 264 15.42 5.18 -1.69
CA ALA A 264 15.95 5.59 -2.98
C ALA A 264 14.82 5.83 -3.99
N LYS A 265 13.84 4.92 -4.09
CA LYS A 265 12.63 5.08 -4.93
C LYS A 265 11.90 6.39 -4.63
N ARG A 266 11.65 6.67 -3.35
CA ARG A 266 11.00 7.93 -2.91
C ARG A 266 11.82 9.15 -3.35
N THR A 267 13.13 9.12 -3.13
CA THR A 267 14.07 10.20 -3.52
C THR A 267 14.05 10.43 -5.04
N LEU A 268 14.04 9.36 -5.83
CA LEU A 268 14.02 9.43 -7.29
C LEU A 268 12.72 10.01 -7.87
N SER A 269 11.66 10.14 -7.07
CA SER A 269 10.44 10.83 -7.51
C SER A 269 10.64 12.34 -7.66
N THR A 270 11.65 12.92 -6.98
CA THR A 270 11.98 14.36 -7.07
C THR A 270 13.39 14.61 -7.61
N GLN A 271 14.34 13.70 -7.37
CA GLN A 271 15.73 13.80 -7.81
C GLN A 271 16.03 12.86 -8.99
N PHE A 272 17.08 13.16 -9.77
CA PHE A 272 17.48 12.33 -10.92
C PHE A 272 18.42 11.17 -10.55
N ASN A 273 19.09 11.25 -9.40
CA ASN A 273 19.93 10.20 -8.86
C ASN A 273 19.93 10.26 -7.33
N THR A 274 20.39 9.18 -6.71
CA THR A 274 20.61 9.06 -5.27
C THR A 274 21.69 8.01 -5.03
N ARG A 275 22.25 7.96 -3.81
CA ARG A 275 23.25 6.95 -3.43
C ARG A 275 22.64 6.00 -2.41
N ILE A 276 22.80 4.70 -2.65
CA ILE A 276 22.41 3.65 -1.71
C ILE A 276 23.66 3.23 -0.96
N GLU A 277 23.69 3.51 0.33
CA GLU A 277 24.82 3.23 1.22
C GLU A 277 24.37 2.37 2.39
N ILE A 278 25.05 1.25 2.59
CA ILE A 278 24.78 0.32 3.69
C ILE A 278 26.10 -0.14 4.28
N GLU A 279 26.39 0.31 5.49
CA GLU A 279 27.54 -0.15 6.26
C GLU A 279 27.37 -1.59 6.74
N SER A 280 28.47 -2.35 6.70
CA SER A 280 28.53 -3.76 7.09
C SER A 280 27.34 -4.54 6.51
N PHE A 281 27.18 -4.43 5.19
CA PHE A 281 26.05 -4.95 4.46
C PHE A 281 25.98 -6.47 4.53
N PHE A 282 27.09 -7.14 4.20
CA PHE A 282 27.20 -8.60 4.19
C PHE A 282 28.65 -9.02 4.43
N ASP A 283 28.90 -9.92 5.39
CA ASP A 283 30.25 -10.40 5.75
C ASP A 283 31.28 -9.29 6.01
N GLY A 284 30.85 -8.17 6.61
CA GLY A 284 31.70 -7.01 6.90
C GLY A 284 32.00 -6.11 5.70
N GLU A 285 31.53 -6.44 4.50
CA GLU A 285 31.64 -5.57 3.33
C GLU A 285 30.55 -4.50 3.33
N ASP A 286 30.93 -3.27 3.03
CA ASP A 286 29.99 -2.17 2.79
C ASP A 286 29.37 -2.26 1.39
N PHE A 287 28.17 -1.72 1.24
CA PHE A 287 27.52 -1.55 -0.05
C PHE A 287 27.35 -0.07 -0.35
N SER A 288 27.84 0.38 -1.50
CA SER A 288 27.72 1.77 -1.93
C SER A 288 27.56 1.85 -3.45
N GLU A 289 26.37 2.22 -3.92
CA GLU A 289 26.08 2.33 -5.35
C GLU A 289 25.28 3.61 -5.65
N THR A 290 25.59 4.25 -6.78
CA THR A 290 24.75 5.32 -7.31
C THR A 290 23.59 4.72 -8.10
N PHE A 291 22.38 5.20 -7.84
CA PHE A 291 21.17 4.77 -8.51
C PHE A 291 20.49 5.97 -9.19
N THR A 292 20.11 5.81 -10.46
CA THR A 292 19.52 6.89 -11.27
C THR A 292 18.05 6.64 -11.55
N ARG A 293 17.28 7.72 -11.75
CA ARG A 293 15.87 7.65 -12.16
C ARG A 293 15.74 6.88 -13.48
N ALA A 294 16.62 7.12 -14.44
CA ALA A 294 16.61 6.42 -15.72
C ALA A 294 16.76 4.90 -15.53
N ARG A 295 17.64 4.45 -14.64
CA ARG A 295 17.80 3.02 -14.33
C ARG A 295 16.59 2.45 -13.60
N PHE A 296 16.01 3.20 -12.66
CA PHE A 296 14.77 2.82 -11.99
C PHE A 296 13.62 2.62 -12.98
N GLU A 297 13.46 3.56 -13.92
CA GLU A 297 12.45 3.50 -14.97
C GLU A 297 12.69 2.33 -15.92
N GLU A 298 13.93 2.09 -16.35
CA GLU A 298 14.29 0.95 -17.20
C GLU A 298 13.91 -0.39 -16.55
N LEU A 299 14.21 -0.57 -15.26
CA LEU A 299 13.93 -1.82 -14.52
C LEU A 299 12.44 -2.12 -14.34
N ASN A 300 11.59 -1.09 -14.47
CA ASN A 300 10.16 -1.15 -14.16
C ASN A 300 9.26 -0.77 -15.35
N ILE A 301 9.81 -0.52 -16.53
CA ILE A 301 9.05 0.06 -17.65
C ILE A 301 7.90 -0.83 -18.11
N ASP A 302 8.04 -2.16 -18.03
CA ASP A 302 6.99 -3.13 -18.32
C ASP A 302 5.85 -3.02 -17.31
N LEU A 303 6.16 -2.93 -16.01
CA LEU A 303 5.17 -2.78 -14.95
C LEU A 303 4.44 -1.43 -15.07
N PHE A 304 5.17 -0.35 -15.33
CA PHE A 304 4.58 0.97 -15.52
C PHE A 304 3.64 1.00 -16.73
N ARG A 305 4.05 0.42 -17.88
CA ARG A 305 3.18 0.35 -19.07
C ARG A 305 1.96 -0.54 -18.84
N ASN A 306 2.10 -1.63 -18.07
CA ASN A 306 0.98 -2.51 -17.76
C ASN A 306 -0.16 -1.80 -16.99
N THR A 307 0.13 -0.72 -16.27
CA THR A 307 -0.92 0.09 -15.61
C THR A 307 -1.94 0.70 -16.59
N LEU A 308 -1.58 0.89 -17.86
CA LEU A 308 -2.48 1.47 -18.86
C LEU A 308 -3.53 0.47 -19.38
N LYS A 309 -3.31 -0.84 -19.20
CA LYS A 309 -4.26 -1.86 -19.65
C LYS A 309 -5.57 -1.81 -18.85
N PRO A 310 -5.57 -1.77 -17.50
CA PRO A 310 -6.78 -1.51 -16.73
C PRO A 310 -7.47 -0.19 -17.09
N VAL A 311 -6.71 0.88 -17.36
CA VAL A 311 -7.29 2.16 -17.80
C VAL A 311 -8.07 2.00 -19.09
N GLN A 312 -7.48 1.35 -20.11
CA GLN A 312 -8.16 1.06 -21.36
C GLN A 312 -9.40 0.20 -21.14
N LYS A 313 -9.30 -0.84 -20.31
CA LYS A 313 -10.41 -1.76 -20.05
C LYS A 313 -11.60 -1.09 -19.36
N VAL A 314 -11.34 -0.21 -18.39
CA VAL A 314 -12.38 0.58 -17.72
C VAL A 314 -13.11 1.51 -18.69
N LEU A 315 -12.40 2.15 -19.61
CA LEU A 315 -13.02 2.98 -20.65
C LEU A 315 -13.90 2.15 -21.60
N GLU A 316 -13.41 0.99 -22.03
CA GLU A 316 -14.15 0.06 -22.88
C GLU A 316 -15.42 -0.46 -22.19
N ASP A 317 -15.31 -0.90 -20.94
CA ASP A 317 -16.44 -1.45 -20.17
C ASP A 317 -17.49 -0.36 -19.85
N ALA A 318 -17.07 0.89 -19.72
CA ALA A 318 -17.95 2.04 -19.56
C ALA A 318 -18.52 2.59 -20.88
N GLY A 319 -18.02 2.13 -22.03
CA GLY A 319 -18.39 2.67 -23.34
C GLY A 319 -17.97 4.14 -23.56
N LEU A 320 -16.95 4.62 -22.83
CA LEU A 320 -16.47 5.99 -22.92
C LEU A 320 -15.15 6.11 -23.69
N LYS A 321 -14.94 7.25 -24.33
CA LYS A 321 -13.67 7.63 -24.95
C LYS A 321 -12.82 8.41 -23.95
N LYS A 322 -11.52 8.49 -24.23
CA LYS A 322 -10.57 9.31 -23.44
C LYS A 322 -11.01 10.77 -23.31
N THR A 323 -11.63 11.31 -24.36
CA THR A 323 -12.14 12.69 -24.42
C THR A 323 -13.35 12.93 -23.52
N ASP A 324 -14.03 11.87 -23.10
CA ASP A 324 -15.23 11.96 -22.27
C ASP A 324 -14.87 12.00 -20.78
N ILE A 325 -13.59 11.86 -20.44
CA ILE A 325 -13.10 11.95 -19.06
C ILE A 325 -12.85 13.40 -18.70
N ASP A 326 -13.61 13.90 -17.72
CA ASP A 326 -13.53 15.28 -17.24
C ASP A 326 -12.34 15.48 -16.31
N GLU A 327 -12.05 14.49 -15.47
CA GLU A 327 -11.03 14.62 -14.41
C GLU A 327 -10.27 13.30 -14.22
N ILE A 328 -8.97 13.41 -13.94
CA ILE A 328 -8.11 12.26 -13.66
C ILE A 328 -7.53 12.46 -12.27
N VAL A 329 -7.91 11.59 -11.34
CA VAL A 329 -7.50 11.68 -9.93
C VAL A 329 -6.43 10.64 -9.67
N LEU A 330 -5.24 11.10 -9.27
CA LEU A 330 -4.14 10.22 -8.87
C LEU A 330 -4.19 9.97 -7.36
N VAL A 331 -4.25 8.69 -6.99
CA VAL A 331 -4.33 8.21 -5.61
C VAL A 331 -3.23 7.18 -5.37
N GLY A 332 -2.75 7.08 -4.13
CA GLY A 332 -1.71 6.13 -3.76
C GLY A 332 -0.30 6.65 -4.02
N GLY A 333 0.61 6.42 -3.07
CA GLY A 333 1.94 7.02 -3.08
C GLY A 333 2.80 6.71 -4.29
N SER A 334 2.56 5.60 -5.00
CA SER A 334 3.33 5.25 -6.20
C SER A 334 2.96 6.11 -7.42
N THR A 335 1.83 6.83 -7.39
CA THR A 335 1.50 7.84 -8.42
C THR A 335 2.42 9.07 -8.37
N ARG A 336 3.25 9.21 -7.34
CA ARG A 336 4.32 10.23 -7.28
C ARG A 336 5.46 9.96 -8.26
N ILE A 337 5.56 8.74 -8.81
CA ILE A 337 6.60 8.37 -9.77
C ILE A 337 6.41 9.20 -11.06
N PRO A 338 7.40 10.01 -11.48
CA PRO A 338 7.27 10.88 -12.65
C PRO A 338 6.91 10.12 -13.93
N LYS A 339 7.46 8.92 -14.11
CA LYS A 339 7.16 8.10 -15.29
C LYS A 339 5.70 7.62 -15.34
N VAL A 340 5.09 7.33 -14.19
CA VAL A 340 3.68 6.95 -14.11
C VAL A 340 2.80 8.13 -14.50
N GLN A 341 3.06 9.32 -13.95
CA GLN A 341 2.33 10.54 -14.30
C GLN A 341 2.46 10.88 -15.78
N GLN A 342 3.67 10.75 -16.33
CA GLN A 342 3.94 10.95 -17.76
C GLN A 342 3.10 9.99 -18.61
N LEU A 343 3.09 8.70 -18.29
CA LEU A 343 2.35 7.69 -19.05
C LEU A 343 0.83 7.93 -19.00
N VAL A 344 0.29 8.32 -17.84
CA VAL A 344 -1.13 8.67 -17.71
C VAL A 344 -1.46 9.90 -18.55
N LYS A 345 -0.65 10.96 -18.45
CA LYS A 345 -0.82 12.19 -19.24
C LYS A 345 -0.75 11.92 -20.74
N GLU A 346 0.24 11.14 -21.19
CA GLU A 346 0.38 10.72 -22.59
C GLU A 346 -0.81 9.88 -23.05
N PHE A 347 -1.34 9.00 -22.20
CA PHE A 347 -2.51 8.20 -22.51
C PHE A 347 -3.75 9.07 -22.74
N PHE A 348 -3.93 10.16 -22.00
CA PHE A 348 -5.04 11.10 -22.16
C PHE A 348 -4.67 12.35 -22.99
N ASP A 349 -3.81 12.17 -24.01
CA ASP A 349 -3.51 13.18 -25.03
C ASP A 349 -3.07 14.54 -24.45
N GLY A 350 -2.34 14.51 -23.32
CA GLY A 350 -1.80 15.69 -22.64
C GLY A 350 -2.65 16.24 -21.50
N LYS A 351 -3.82 15.65 -21.21
CA LYS A 351 -4.66 16.06 -20.07
C LYS A 351 -3.90 15.91 -18.74
N GLU A 352 -3.85 16.99 -17.98
CA GLU A 352 -3.20 17.01 -16.66
C GLU A 352 -4.10 16.35 -15.61
N PRO A 353 -3.54 15.52 -14.71
CA PRO A 353 -4.28 15.03 -13.55
C PRO A 353 -4.66 16.17 -12.60
N SER A 354 -5.77 15.97 -11.88
CA SER A 354 -6.30 16.92 -10.91
C SER A 354 -5.28 17.16 -9.79
N ARG A 355 -5.17 18.43 -9.36
CA ARG A 355 -4.27 18.86 -8.27
C ARG A 355 -5.06 19.08 -6.98
N GLY A 356 -4.35 19.19 -5.85
CA GLY A 356 -4.92 19.65 -4.58
C GLY A 356 -5.25 18.54 -3.57
N ILE A 357 -4.94 17.29 -3.87
CA ILE A 357 -5.03 16.18 -2.93
C ILE A 357 -3.64 15.67 -2.62
N ASN A 358 -3.40 15.30 -1.36
CA ASN A 358 -2.30 14.41 -1.05
C ASN A 358 -2.70 12.96 -1.43
N PRO A 359 -2.01 12.31 -2.40
CA PRO A 359 -2.37 10.96 -2.83
C PRO A 359 -2.29 9.90 -1.72
N ASP A 360 -1.56 10.17 -0.64
CA ASP A 360 -1.43 9.28 0.52
C ASP A 360 -2.51 9.50 1.60
N GLU A 361 -3.31 10.57 1.48
CA GLU A 361 -4.34 10.97 2.47
C GLU A 361 -5.75 11.12 1.85
N ALA A 362 -5.87 10.83 0.55
CA ALA A 362 -7.11 11.03 -0.22
C ALA A 362 -8.23 10.08 0.22
N VAL A 363 -7.83 8.85 0.50
CA VAL A 363 -8.63 7.69 0.91
C VAL A 363 -8.77 7.72 2.44
#